data_AF-A0A6P0XRP0-F1
#
_entry.id   AF-A0A6P0XRP0-F1
#
_cell.length_a   1.000
_cell.length_b   1.000
_cell.length_c   1.000
_cell.angle_alpha   90.00
_cell.angle_beta   90.00
_cell.angle_gamma   90.00
#
_symmetry.space_group_name_H-M   'P 1'
#
loop_
_entity.id
_entity.type
_entity.pdbx_description
1 polymer ?
#
loop_
_entity_poly.entity_id
_entity_poly.type
_entity_poly.pdbx_seq_one_letter_code
_entity_poly.pdbx_strand_id
1 'polypeptide(L)'
;MSIEVWPFLVSRNRYLDYRTVVAPDFICEAKTGNLLARVTAGDLTEPGKGFIRQIFGSKVGDFTIVYRILKATQKDLNSQAGDEILKDQFGREILLIEGVVIQEIKSKEAVLISHKNIEEIHQKLREGYTEFWEHRDPHPAIPSDKLSLSIDSSSRPLQLEEIELFQVESPISNHNQKKKSIGFIKSWGNNVNYVVFLTIILAVMVAFGWIYRSEIWGTKIVYDCTTIEYKNIRLESKNNIDDV
;
A
#
# COMPACT_ATOMS: atom_id res chain seq x y z
N MET A 1 17.25 12.22 22.29
CA MET A 1 17.08 12.49 20.85
C MET A 1 15.77 11.86 20.41
N SER A 2 15.11 12.40 19.39
CA SER A 2 13.89 11.80 18.82
C SER A 2 14.02 11.70 17.30
N ILE A 3 13.22 10.81 16.71
CA ILE A 3 13.08 10.67 15.27
C ILE A 3 11.62 10.81 14.88
N GLU A 4 11.36 11.63 13.87
CA GLU A 4 10.03 11.80 13.31
C GLU A 4 9.72 10.67 12.34
N VAL A 5 8.58 10.02 12.53
CA VAL A 5 8.18 8.86 11.76
C VAL A 5 6.67 8.84 11.53
N TRP A 6 6.23 8.04 10.56
CA TRP A 6 4.83 7.77 10.30
C TRP A 6 4.54 6.27 10.40
N PRO A 7 3.61 5.82 11.25
CA PRO A 7 3.20 4.42 11.30
C PRO A 7 2.64 3.95 9.95
N PHE A 8 2.88 2.70 9.60
CA PHE A 8 2.20 2.07 8.48
C PHE A 8 1.90 0.59 8.73
N LEU A 9 0.88 0.09 8.04
CA LEU A 9 0.47 -1.30 8.08
C LEU A 9 0.14 -1.79 6.68
N VAL A 10 0.75 -2.91 6.29
CA VAL A 10 0.33 -3.72 5.14
C VAL A 10 -0.19 -5.04 5.68
N SER A 11 -1.42 -5.38 5.29
CA SER A 11 -2.04 -6.63 5.69
C SER A 11 -3.17 -6.99 4.73
N ARG A 12 -3.88 -8.06 5.06
CA ARG A 12 -5.09 -8.53 4.39
C ARG A 12 -6.14 -8.87 5.45
N ASN A 13 -7.38 -9.05 5.05
CA ASN A 13 -8.43 -9.46 5.98
C ASN A 13 -9.09 -10.76 5.48
N ARG A 14 -10.28 -11.07 6.01
CA ARG A 14 -11.02 -12.27 5.62
C ARG A 14 -11.41 -12.32 4.13
N TYR A 15 -11.61 -11.16 3.51
CA TYR A 15 -12.23 -11.00 2.19
C TYR A 15 -11.30 -10.37 1.14
N LEU A 16 -10.37 -9.53 1.56
CA LEU A 16 -9.48 -8.72 0.73
C LEU A 16 -8.05 -9.23 0.83
N ASP A 17 -7.32 -9.23 -0.29
CA ASP A 17 -5.90 -9.60 -0.35
C ASP A 17 -4.99 -8.50 0.24
N TYR A 18 -3.68 -8.80 0.28
CA TYR A 18 -2.66 -7.91 0.84
C TYR A 18 -2.66 -6.53 0.19
N ARG A 19 -2.69 -5.52 1.05
CA ARG A 19 -2.68 -4.12 0.67
C ARG A 19 -2.20 -3.26 1.82
N THR A 20 -1.90 -2.01 1.50
CA THR A 20 -1.67 -0.99 2.53
C THR A 20 -2.99 -0.66 3.22
N VAL A 21 -3.03 -0.88 4.53
CA VAL A 21 -4.15 -0.61 5.43
C VAL A 21 -3.99 0.75 6.08
N VAL A 22 -2.80 1.04 6.60
CA VAL A 22 -2.44 2.33 7.18
C VAL A 22 -1.22 2.87 6.45
N ALA A 23 -1.25 4.14 6.05
CA ALA A 23 -0.16 4.80 5.34
C ALA A 23 0.06 6.22 5.87
N PRO A 24 1.28 6.78 5.79
CA PRO A 24 1.51 8.19 6.05
C PRO A 24 0.55 9.09 5.26
N ASP A 25 0.03 10.12 5.90
CA ASP A 25 -0.80 11.17 5.29
C ASP A 25 -0.28 11.64 3.92
N PHE A 26 1.01 11.97 3.81
CA PHE A 26 1.62 12.44 2.57
C PHE A 26 1.64 11.39 1.44
N ILE A 27 1.73 10.09 1.76
CA ILE A 27 1.61 8.99 0.78
C ILE A 27 0.16 8.87 0.30
N CYS A 28 -0.76 9.10 1.23
CA CYS A 28 -2.19 9.08 1.01
C CYS A 28 -2.64 10.21 0.09
N GLU A 29 -2.21 11.44 0.38
CA GLU A 29 -2.45 12.65 -0.42
C GLU A 29 -1.91 12.53 -1.85
N ALA A 30 -0.73 11.92 -2.02
CA ALA A 30 -0.14 11.65 -3.33
C ALA A 30 -0.81 10.50 -4.10
N LYS A 31 -1.83 9.86 -3.52
CA LYS A 31 -2.56 8.70 -4.07
C LYS A 31 -1.64 7.53 -4.42
N THR A 32 -0.60 7.33 -3.62
CA THR A 32 0.39 6.25 -3.78
C THR A 32 0.33 5.22 -2.64
N GLY A 33 -0.83 5.07 -2.00
CA GLY A 33 -1.02 4.16 -0.85
C GLY A 33 -0.48 2.74 -1.06
N ASN A 34 -0.69 2.16 -2.26
CA ASN A 34 -0.20 0.81 -2.58
C ASN A 34 1.32 0.68 -2.66
N LEU A 35 2.07 1.78 -2.67
CA LEU A 35 3.53 1.74 -2.71
C LEU A 35 4.08 0.90 -1.56
N LEU A 36 3.55 1.07 -0.34
CA LEU A 36 4.03 0.34 0.83
C LEU A 36 3.90 -1.18 0.67
N ALA A 37 2.75 -1.67 0.19
CA ALA A 37 2.57 -3.09 -0.12
C ALA A 37 3.50 -3.61 -1.24
N ARG A 38 3.95 -2.75 -2.16
CA ARG A 38 4.91 -3.11 -3.21
C ARG A 38 6.35 -3.17 -2.72
N VAL A 39 6.71 -2.30 -1.78
CA VAL A 39 8.10 -2.14 -1.29
C VAL A 39 8.39 -2.95 -0.04
N THR A 40 7.41 -3.59 0.58
CA THR A 40 7.65 -4.54 1.68
C THR A 40 7.95 -5.93 1.12
N ALA A 41 9.00 -6.57 1.63
CA ALA A 41 9.40 -7.94 1.30
C ALA A 41 10.06 -8.62 2.51
N GLY A 42 10.25 -9.93 2.44
CA GLY A 42 10.89 -10.73 3.47
C GLY A 42 9.94 -11.75 4.10
N ASP A 43 10.51 -12.56 4.99
CA ASP A 43 9.80 -13.61 5.73
C ASP A 43 9.41 -13.15 7.13
N LEU A 44 8.69 -14.02 7.86
CA LEU A 44 8.36 -13.82 9.26
C LEU A 44 9.61 -13.43 10.06
N THR A 45 9.47 -12.35 10.81
CA THR A 45 10.58 -11.76 11.56
C THR A 45 10.63 -12.35 12.96
N GLU A 46 11.83 -12.71 13.41
CA GLU A 46 12.03 -13.14 14.80
C GLU A 46 11.84 -11.97 15.78
N PRO A 47 11.48 -12.25 17.05
CA PRO A 47 11.37 -11.21 18.08
C PRO A 47 12.62 -10.34 18.19
N GLY A 48 12.45 -9.02 18.11
CA GLY A 48 13.55 -8.05 18.21
C GLY A 48 14.35 -7.84 16.92
N LYS A 49 14.01 -8.54 15.83
CA LYS A 49 14.53 -8.27 14.49
C LYS A 49 13.55 -7.42 13.68
N GLY A 50 14.04 -6.86 12.59
CA GLY A 50 13.26 -6.06 11.65
C GLY A 50 14.00 -5.93 10.32
N PHE A 51 13.33 -5.33 9.34
CA PHE A 51 13.89 -4.97 8.05
C PHE A 51 14.04 -3.46 7.95
N ILE A 52 15.03 -3.02 7.19
CA ILE A 52 15.17 -1.64 6.73
C ILE A 52 15.31 -1.63 5.21
N ARG A 53 14.64 -0.68 4.57
CA ARG A 53 14.74 -0.49 3.11
C ARG A 53 14.67 0.99 2.77
N GLN A 54 15.52 1.40 1.83
CA GLN A 54 15.51 2.72 1.22
C GLN A 54 14.68 2.70 -0.06
N ILE A 55 13.86 3.72 -0.28
CA ILE A 55 12.97 3.85 -1.42
C ILE A 55 13.29 5.15 -2.14
N PHE A 56 13.57 5.02 -3.44
CA PHE A 56 14.00 6.11 -4.30
C PHE A 56 13.01 6.35 -5.45
N GLY A 57 12.90 7.61 -5.88
CA GLY A 57 12.13 8.01 -7.06
C GLY A 57 10.62 7.90 -6.88
N SER A 58 10.13 7.97 -5.65
CA SER A 58 8.69 7.98 -5.39
C SER A 58 8.08 9.37 -5.63
N LYS A 59 6.76 9.43 -5.87
CA LYS A 59 6.05 10.71 -6.03
C LYS A 59 6.09 11.60 -4.78
N VAL A 60 6.40 11.02 -3.62
CA VAL A 60 6.48 11.72 -2.33
C VAL A 60 7.91 11.99 -1.89
N GLY A 61 8.87 11.85 -2.81
CA GLY A 61 10.29 11.94 -2.52
C GLY A 61 10.89 10.62 -2.04
N ASP A 62 12.14 10.69 -1.62
CA ASP A 62 12.90 9.53 -1.17
C ASP A 62 12.71 9.33 0.33
N PHE A 63 12.53 8.08 0.77
CA PHE A 63 12.25 7.77 2.16
C PHE A 63 12.78 6.39 2.55
N THR A 64 12.94 6.17 3.86
CA THR A 64 13.33 4.89 4.44
C THR A 64 12.14 4.27 5.17
N ILE A 65 11.97 2.96 5.08
CA ILE A 65 11.04 2.20 5.93
C ILE A 65 11.80 1.28 6.86
N VAL A 66 11.27 1.13 8.07
CA VAL A 66 11.67 0.10 9.04
C VAL A 66 10.43 -0.68 9.44
N TYR A 67 10.47 -2.01 9.34
CA TYR A 67 9.28 -2.83 9.58
C TYR A 67 9.60 -4.23 10.08
N ARG A 68 8.59 -4.91 10.62
CA ARG A 68 8.63 -6.34 10.98
C ARG A 68 7.42 -7.05 10.36
N ILE A 69 7.55 -8.36 10.18
CA ILE A 69 6.51 -9.24 9.64
C ILE A 69 6.13 -10.24 10.72
N LEU A 70 4.88 -10.19 11.18
CA LEU A 70 4.33 -11.03 12.24
C LEU A 70 3.10 -11.78 11.74
N LYS A 71 2.72 -12.86 12.43
CA LYS A 71 1.40 -13.47 12.23
C LYS A 71 0.34 -12.61 12.91
N ALA A 72 -0.74 -12.33 12.21
CA ALA A 72 -1.91 -11.68 12.79
C ALA A 72 -2.65 -12.67 13.69
N THR A 73 -3.10 -12.21 14.85
CA THR A 73 -3.78 -12.97 15.89
C THR A 73 -5.07 -12.30 16.32
N GLN A 74 -5.94 -13.03 17.03
CA GLN A 74 -7.17 -12.45 17.59
C GLN A 74 -6.88 -11.28 18.54
N LYS A 75 -5.71 -11.26 19.21
CA LYS A 75 -5.29 -10.14 20.07
C LYS A 75 -5.16 -8.82 19.34
N ASP A 76 -4.84 -8.86 18.05
CA ASP A 76 -4.68 -7.67 17.23
C ASP A 76 -6.03 -6.96 17.04
N LEU A 77 -7.12 -7.73 16.94
CA LEU A 77 -8.50 -7.23 16.87
C LEU A 77 -9.08 -6.88 18.25
N ASN A 78 -8.77 -7.70 19.27
CA ASN A 78 -9.27 -7.50 20.63
C ASN A 78 -8.21 -7.93 21.64
N SER A 79 -7.68 -7.00 22.44
CA SER A 79 -6.58 -7.24 23.39
C SER A 79 -6.87 -8.31 24.44
N GLN A 80 -8.15 -8.60 24.69
CA GLN A 80 -8.60 -9.62 25.64
C GLN A 80 -8.75 -11.02 25.01
N ALA A 81 -8.56 -11.14 23.69
CA ALA A 81 -8.68 -12.40 22.98
C ALA A 81 -7.41 -13.27 23.11
N GLY A 82 -7.47 -14.50 22.58
CA GLY A 82 -6.36 -15.44 22.58
C GLY A 82 -5.34 -15.21 21.46
N ASP A 83 -4.27 -15.99 21.47
CA ASP A 83 -3.18 -15.96 20.46
C ASP A 83 -3.50 -16.76 19.19
N GLU A 84 -4.79 -16.99 18.90
CA GLU A 84 -5.18 -17.73 17.70
C GLU A 84 -4.85 -16.93 16.44
N ILE A 85 -4.17 -17.57 15.49
CA ILE A 85 -3.76 -16.96 14.23
C ILE A 85 -4.98 -16.70 13.35
N LEU A 86 -5.11 -15.46 12.89
CA LEU A 86 -6.15 -15.06 11.95
C LEU A 86 -5.91 -15.69 10.58
N LYS A 87 -7.00 -16.13 9.96
CA LYS A 87 -7.01 -16.75 8.63
C LYS A 87 -8.03 -16.07 7.74
N ASP A 88 -7.74 -16.05 6.45
CA ASP A 88 -8.71 -15.60 5.47
C ASP A 88 -9.79 -16.66 5.17
N GLN A 89 -10.74 -16.34 4.29
CA GLN A 89 -11.80 -17.27 3.89
C GLN A 89 -11.30 -18.58 3.24
N PHE A 90 -10.05 -18.62 2.77
CA PHE A 90 -9.41 -19.80 2.20
C PHE A 90 -8.53 -20.55 3.20
N GLY A 91 -8.52 -20.13 4.47
CA GLY A 91 -7.73 -20.74 5.54
C GLY A 91 -6.26 -20.35 5.54
N ARG A 92 -5.84 -19.38 4.72
CA ARG A 92 -4.45 -18.92 4.65
C ARG A 92 -4.17 -18.00 5.85
N GLU A 93 -3.06 -18.23 6.56
CA GLU A 93 -2.65 -17.39 7.71
C GLU A 93 -2.38 -15.94 7.29
N ILE A 94 -2.87 -14.98 8.07
CA ILE A 94 -2.74 -13.55 7.79
C ILE A 94 -1.47 -13.01 8.47
N LEU A 95 -0.73 -12.17 7.77
CA LEU A 95 0.46 -11.50 8.29
C LEU A 95 0.18 -10.01 8.50
N LEU A 96 0.79 -9.45 9.55
CA LEU A 96 0.94 -8.03 9.76
C LEU A 96 2.35 -7.63 9.33
N ILE A 97 2.44 -6.79 8.30
CA ILE A 97 3.67 -6.11 7.94
C ILE A 97 3.56 -4.69 8.47
N GLU A 98 4.13 -4.46 9.63
CA GLU A 98 3.96 -3.22 10.37
C GLU A 98 5.29 -2.52 10.60
N GLY A 99 5.24 -1.20 10.59
CA GLY A 99 6.47 -0.44 10.66
C GLY A 99 6.26 1.06 10.65
N VAL A 100 7.35 1.74 10.34
CA VAL A 100 7.43 3.19 10.29
C VAL A 100 8.09 3.65 8.99
N VAL A 101 7.64 4.79 8.51
CA VAL A 101 8.25 5.55 7.42
C VAL A 101 9.02 6.73 8.00
N ILE A 102 10.25 6.91 7.56
CA ILE A 102 11.11 8.07 7.84
C ILE A 102 11.24 8.83 6.53
N GLN A 103 10.80 10.10 6.50
CA GLN A 103 10.76 10.93 5.29
C GLN A 103 12.15 11.47 4.87
N GLU A 104 13.18 10.64 5.00
CA GLU A 104 14.56 10.89 4.62
C GLU A 104 15.24 9.55 4.32
N ILE A 105 16.28 9.56 3.47
CA ILE A 105 17.13 8.40 3.30
C ILE A 105 18.07 8.26 4.51
N LYS A 106 17.91 7.16 5.23
CA LYS A 106 18.77 6.77 6.36
C LYS A 106 19.41 5.41 6.11
N SER A 107 20.69 5.29 6.46
CA SER A 107 21.35 3.97 6.55
C SER A 107 20.90 3.25 7.82
N LYS A 108 21.13 1.94 7.85
CA LYS A 108 20.83 1.09 9.01
C LYS A 108 21.45 1.61 10.31
N GLU A 109 22.69 2.11 10.26
CA GLU A 109 23.43 2.60 11.43
C GLU A 109 22.88 3.92 11.98
N ALA A 110 22.23 4.71 11.12
CA ALA A 110 21.65 5.99 11.47
C ALA A 110 20.23 5.87 12.06
N VAL A 111 19.62 4.68 12.00
CA VAL A 111 18.25 4.44 12.48
C VAL A 111 18.26 3.66 13.78
N LEU A 112 17.81 4.33 14.85
CA LEU A 112 17.69 3.74 16.18
C LEU A 112 16.20 3.61 16.56
N ILE A 113 15.58 2.52 16.12
CA ILE A 113 14.22 2.13 16.52
C ILE A 113 14.33 0.98 17.52
N SER A 114 13.78 1.15 18.71
CA SER A 114 13.80 0.13 19.76
C SER A 114 12.64 -0.85 19.67
N HIS A 115 12.76 -1.97 20.39
CA HIS A 115 11.64 -2.90 20.58
C HIS A 115 10.41 -2.22 21.21
N LYS A 116 10.63 -1.28 22.14
CA LYS A 116 9.54 -0.52 22.76
C LYS A 116 8.84 0.38 21.74
N ASN A 117 9.60 1.06 20.88
CA ASN A 117 9.02 1.92 19.86
C ASN A 117 8.16 1.15 18.86
N ILE A 118 8.63 0.00 18.37
CA ILE A 118 7.84 -0.79 17.41
C ILE A 118 6.57 -1.36 18.05
N GLU A 119 6.60 -1.66 19.35
CA GLU A 119 5.42 -2.10 20.08
C GLU A 119 4.42 -0.95 20.32
N GLU A 120 4.89 0.27 20.58
CA GLU A 120 4.04 1.47 20.62
C GLU A 120 3.36 1.71 19.26
N ILE A 121 4.09 1.47 18.16
CA ILE A 121 3.56 1.55 16.80
C ILE A 121 2.51 0.46 16.57
N HIS A 122 2.79 -0.78 16.96
CA HIS A 122 1.84 -1.89 16.87
C HIS A 122 0.50 -1.53 17.53
N GLN A 123 0.53 -1.03 18.77
CA GLN A 123 -0.70 -0.65 19.48
C GLN A 123 -1.50 0.45 18.75
N LYS A 124 -0.82 1.40 18.10
CA LYS A 124 -1.47 2.45 17.29
C LYS A 124 -2.10 1.91 16.01
N LEU A 125 -1.51 0.89 15.40
CA LEU A 125 -1.99 0.31 14.14
C LEU A 125 -3.20 -0.61 14.32
N ARG A 126 -3.45 -1.09 15.55
CA ARG A 126 -4.55 -2.01 15.85
C ARG A 126 -5.93 -1.43 15.58
N GLU A 127 -6.14 -0.14 15.82
CA GLU A 127 -7.42 0.50 15.51
C GLU A 127 -7.70 0.45 14.00
N GLY A 128 -6.73 0.87 13.18
CA GLY A 128 -6.85 0.80 11.73
C GLY A 128 -6.96 -0.63 11.20
N TYR A 129 -6.29 -1.61 11.83
CA TYR A 129 -6.46 -3.01 11.47
C TYR A 129 -7.84 -3.55 11.81
N THR A 130 -8.39 -3.18 12.97
CA THR A 130 -9.72 -3.60 13.43
C THR A 130 -10.81 -3.03 12.53
N GLU A 131 -10.69 -1.75 12.14
CA GLU A 131 -11.58 -1.14 11.14
C GLU A 131 -11.49 -1.90 9.80
N PHE A 132 -10.28 -2.13 9.32
CA PHE A 132 -10.04 -2.84 8.06
C PHE A 132 -10.56 -4.29 8.09
N TRP A 133 -10.56 -4.95 9.23
CA TRP A 133 -11.02 -6.34 9.36
C TRP A 133 -12.46 -6.54 8.89
N GLU A 134 -13.32 -5.54 9.09
CA GLU A 134 -14.74 -5.57 8.75
C GLU A 134 -15.02 -5.22 7.27
N HIS A 135 -14.02 -4.72 6.54
CA HIS A 135 -14.18 -4.32 5.15
C HIS A 135 -14.35 -5.51 4.20
N ARG A 136 -15.36 -5.43 3.33
CA ARG A 136 -15.59 -6.40 2.25
C ARG A 136 -15.14 -5.90 0.89
N ASP A 137 -15.22 -4.60 0.69
CA ASP A 137 -14.85 -3.94 -0.56
C ASP A 137 -13.50 -3.25 -0.43
N PRO A 138 -12.79 -3.01 -1.55
CA PRO A 138 -11.56 -2.25 -1.52
C PRO A 138 -11.77 -0.81 -1.06
N HIS A 139 -11.03 -0.39 -0.02
CA HIS A 139 -11.03 0.99 0.48
C HIS A 139 -9.63 1.62 0.42
N PRO A 140 -9.53 2.95 0.35
CA PRO A 140 -8.26 3.66 0.57
C PRO A 140 -7.55 3.25 1.86
N ALA A 141 -6.23 3.45 1.89
CA ALA A 141 -5.49 3.32 3.14
C ALA A 141 -5.93 4.42 4.13
N ILE A 142 -5.96 4.07 5.42
CA ILE A 142 -6.20 5.01 6.52
C ILE A 142 -4.95 5.86 6.70
N PRO A 143 -5.05 7.21 6.68
CA PRO A 143 -3.90 8.07 6.89
C PRO A 143 -3.39 7.97 8.33
N SER A 144 -2.08 7.94 8.51
CA SER A 144 -1.42 8.05 9.81
C SER A 144 -0.76 9.41 9.97
N ASP A 145 -0.82 9.92 11.19
CA ASP A 145 -0.14 11.16 11.57
C ASP A 145 1.34 10.91 11.90
N LYS A 146 2.13 11.98 11.75
CA LYS A 146 3.52 12.02 12.19
C LYS A 146 3.62 11.82 13.71
N LEU A 147 4.57 11.00 14.12
CA LEU A 147 4.91 10.68 15.50
C LEU A 147 6.39 10.97 15.77
N SER A 148 6.68 11.55 16.93
CA SER A 148 8.05 11.67 17.43
C SER A 148 8.37 10.46 18.33
N LEU A 149 9.25 9.58 17.88
CA LEU A 149 9.73 8.46 18.68
C LEU A 149 10.94 8.89 19.50
N SER A 150 10.88 8.67 20.81
CA SER A 150 12.01 8.92 21.70
C SER A 150 13.04 7.82 21.57
N ILE A 151 14.30 8.22 21.31
CA ILE A 151 15.45 7.31 21.31
C ILE A 151 15.88 7.13 22.76
N ASP A 152 15.40 6.03 23.36
CA ASP A 152 15.76 5.63 24.72
C ASP A 152 16.95 4.66 24.66
N SER A 153 18.11 5.13 25.09
CA SER A 153 19.35 4.36 25.15
C SER A 153 19.30 3.19 26.15
N SER A 154 18.29 3.13 27.02
CA SER A 154 18.08 1.98 27.92
C SER A 154 17.34 0.82 27.26
N SER A 155 16.66 1.07 26.13
CA SER A 155 15.91 0.06 25.39
C SER A 155 16.78 -0.61 24.33
N ARG A 156 16.57 -1.93 24.11
CA ARG A 156 17.32 -2.66 23.09
C ARG A 156 16.88 -2.21 21.68
N PRO A 157 17.82 -1.77 20.82
CA PRO A 157 17.51 -1.46 19.43
C PRO A 157 17.09 -2.73 18.67
N LEU A 158 16.24 -2.56 17.67
CA LEU A 158 15.94 -3.64 16.74
C LEU A 158 17.20 -4.04 15.96
N GLN A 159 17.36 -5.35 15.75
CA GLN A 159 18.36 -5.87 14.84
C GLN A 159 17.81 -5.80 13.42
N LEU A 160 18.23 -4.77 12.68
CA LEU A 160 17.72 -4.52 11.34
C LEU A 160 18.51 -5.32 10.30
N GLU A 161 17.82 -6.04 9.43
CA GLU A 161 18.35 -6.59 8.19
C GLU A 161 18.07 -5.61 7.06
N GLU A 162 19.11 -5.26 6.30
CA GLU A 162 18.96 -4.35 5.17
C GLU A 162 18.51 -5.14 3.95
N ILE A 163 17.37 -4.75 3.38
CA ILE A 163 16.90 -5.30 2.12
C ILE A 163 17.33 -4.38 0.99
N GLU A 164 17.64 -4.95 -0.18
CA GLU A 164 17.97 -4.24 -1.40
C GLU A 164 17.03 -3.04 -1.63
N LEU A 165 17.65 -1.91 -1.99
CA LEU A 165 16.99 -0.66 -2.26
C LEU A 165 15.91 -0.82 -3.33
N PHE A 166 14.85 -0.01 -3.21
CA PHE A 166 13.73 -0.06 -4.13
C PHE A 166 13.66 1.22 -4.96
N GLN A 167 13.83 1.09 -6.27
CA GLN A 167 13.57 2.16 -7.23
C GLN A 167 12.12 2.06 -7.71
N VAL A 168 11.29 3.07 -7.43
CA VAL A 168 9.87 3.05 -7.84
C VAL A 168 9.72 3.05 -9.36
N GLU A 169 10.56 3.82 -10.05
CA GLU A 169 10.87 3.80 -11.49
C GLU A 169 11.95 4.89 -11.77
N SER A 170 12.79 4.68 -12.79
CA SER A 170 13.86 5.60 -13.26
C SER A 170 13.49 6.20 -14.63
N PRO A 171 14.07 7.35 -15.06
CA PRO A 171 13.52 8.22 -16.11
C PRO A 171 13.30 7.48 -17.42
N ILE A 172 12.15 7.75 -18.04
CA ILE A 172 11.73 7.41 -19.42
C ILE A 172 12.94 6.98 -20.26
N SER A 173 13.17 5.66 -20.35
CA SER A 173 13.96 5.17 -21.48
C SER A 173 13.05 5.38 -22.69
N ASN A 174 13.46 6.27 -23.58
CA ASN A 174 12.85 6.45 -24.89
C ASN A 174 12.99 5.13 -25.64
N HIS A 175 12.10 4.19 -25.37
CA HIS A 175 11.89 3.06 -26.25
C HIS A 175 11.21 3.64 -27.48
N ASN A 176 12.04 4.00 -28.47
CA ASN A 176 11.64 4.19 -29.85
C ASN A 176 10.86 2.94 -30.27
N GLN A 177 9.54 2.95 -30.05
CA GLN A 177 8.62 2.05 -30.71
C GLN A 177 8.64 2.46 -32.18
N LYS A 178 9.49 1.79 -32.94
CA LYS A 178 9.48 1.73 -34.39
C LYS A 178 8.10 1.25 -34.80
N LYS A 179 7.18 2.21 -35.00
CA LYS A 179 5.82 2.02 -35.48
C LYS A 179 5.92 1.40 -36.88
N LYS A 180 5.87 0.07 -36.96
CA LYS A 180 5.65 -0.63 -38.23
C LYS A 180 4.25 -0.22 -38.70
N SER A 181 4.20 0.69 -39.67
CA SER A 181 2.99 1.00 -40.42
C SER A 181 2.62 -0.24 -41.25
N ILE A 182 1.65 -1.00 -40.77
CA ILE A 182 0.88 -1.90 -41.62
C ILE A 182 -0.19 -1.02 -42.25
N GLY A 183 0.05 -0.61 -43.50
CA GLY A 183 -1.01 -0.10 -44.36
C GLY A 183 -1.89 -1.25 -44.83
N PHE A 184 -3.20 -1.03 -44.91
CA PHE A 184 -4.30 -1.79 -45.56
C PHE A 184 -5.57 -1.30 -44.80
N ILE A 185 -6.64 -0.68 -45.33
CA ILE A 185 -7.22 -0.47 -46.67
C ILE A 185 -8.05 0.84 -46.65
N LYS A 186 -8.04 1.53 -47.79
CA LYS A 186 -8.93 2.64 -48.18
C LYS A 186 -10.10 2.06 -49.00
N SER A 187 -11.36 2.27 -48.59
CA SER A 187 -12.61 2.12 -49.41
C SER A 187 -13.82 2.23 -48.46
N TRP A 188 -14.99 2.83 -48.71
CA TRP A 188 -15.58 3.80 -49.65
C TRP A 188 -17.06 3.97 -49.20
N GLY A 189 -17.68 5.15 -49.41
CA GLY A 189 -19.14 5.24 -49.67
C GLY A 189 -20.12 5.65 -48.54
N ASN A 190 -20.80 6.79 -48.79
CA ASN A 190 -22.14 7.22 -48.32
C ASN A 190 -22.29 7.96 -46.96
N ASN A 191 -21.92 9.25 -47.00
CA ASN A 191 -21.99 10.25 -45.93
C ASN A 191 -23.30 11.05 -45.86
N VAL A 192 -24.44 10.43 -45.58
CA VAL A 192 -25.66 11.22 -45.22
C VAL A 192 -26.37 10.68 -43.97
N ASN A 193 -26.48 9.37 -43.79
CA ASN A 193 -27.15 8.81 -42.61
C ASN A 193 -26.29 8.83 -41.33
N TYR A 194 -24.96 8.80 -41.46
CA TYR A 194 -24.07 8.72 -40.29
C TYR A 194 -23.97 10.05 -39.53
N VAL A 195 -24.00 11.18 -40.25
CA VAL A 195 -23.94 12.51 -39.64
C VAL A 195 -25.21 12.79 -38.83
N VAL A 196 -26.38 12.41 -39.35
CA VAL A 196 -27.66 12.55 -38.62
C VAL A 196 -27.67 11.70 -37.35
N PHE A 197 -27.19 10.45 -37.44
CA PHE A 197 -27.13 9.56 -36.27
C PHE A 197 -26.18 10.09 -35.18
N LEU A 198 -25.03 10.65 -35.57
CA LEU A 198 -24.08 11.23 -34.62
C LEU A 198 -24.65 12.48 -33.93
N THR A 199 -25.41 13.31 -34.65
CA THR A 199 -26.03 14.51 -34.06
C THR A 199 -27.10 14.16 -33.02
N ILE A 200 -27.87 13.09 -33.24
CA ILE A 200 -28.89 12.63 -32.27
C ILE A 200 -28.22 12.08 -31.01
N ILE A 201 -27.16 11.27 -31.14
CA ILE A 201 -26.43 10.74 -29.99
C ILE A 201 -25.80 11.86 -29.16
N LEU A 202 -25.23 12.88 -29.81
CA LEU A 202 -24.63 14.02 -29.13
C LEU A 202 -25.69 14.82 -28.35
N ALA A 203 -26.86 15.05 -28.94
CA ALA A 203 -27.96 15.76 -28.28
C ALA A 203 -28.49 14.99 -27.06
N VAL A 204 -28.58 13.67 -27.16
CA VAL A 204 -28.97 12.79 -26.05
C VAL A 204 -27.93 12.86 -24.92
N MET A 205 -26.63 12.79 -25.23
CA MET A 205 -25.58 12.90 -24.20
C MET A 205 -25.55 14.27 -23.51
N VAL A 206 -25.83 15.37 -24.22
CA VAL A 206 -25.92 16.70 -23.61
C VAL A 206 -27.15 16.80 -22.70
N ALA A 207 -28.29 16.22 -23.08
CA ALA A 207 -29.49 16.19 -22.24
C ALA A 207 -29.28 15.34 -20.97
N PHE A 208 -28.67 14.16 -21.09
CA PHE A 208 -28.32 13.34 -19.93
C PHE A 208 -27.26 14.01 -19.04
N GLY A 209 -26.28 14.71 -19.62
CA GLY A 209 -25.29 15.48 -18.87
C GLY A 209 -25.91 16.63 -18.07
N TRP A 210 -26.98 17.25 -18.57
CA TRP A 210 -27.73 18.28 -17.84
C TRP A 210 -28.58 17.70 -16.70
N ILE A 211 -29.22 16.54 -16.91
CA ILE A 211 -30.01 15.86 -15.87
C ILE A 211 -29.11 15.36 -14.74
N TYR A 212 -27.92 14.83 -15.04
CA TYR A 212 -26.95 14.42 -14.00
C TYR A 212 -26.29 15.61 -13.28
N ARG A 213 -26.27 16.80 -13.89
CA ARG A 213 -25.68 17.99 -13.27
C ARG A 213 -26.60 18.64 -12.23
N SER A 214 -27.91 18.40 -12.28
CA SER A 214 -28.87 19.00 -11.34
C SER A 214 -29.01 18.28 -9.99
N GLU A 215 -28.35 17.13 -9.77
CA GLU A 215 -28.54 16.31 -8.56
C GLU A 215 -27.28 16.06 -7.71
N ILE A 216 -26.15 16.71 -7.99
CA ILE A 216 -24.93 16.51 -7.20
C ILE A 216 -24.33 17.87 -6.81
N TRP A 217 -24.93 18.53 -5.83
CA TRP A 217 -24.28 19.56 -5.02
C TRP A 217 -24.32 19.15 -3.55
N GLY A 218 -23.47 18.19 -3.23
CA GLY A 218 -23.02 17.89 -1.88
C GLY A 218 -21.50 17.90 -1.87
N THR A 219 -20.90 18.97 -1.36
CA THR A 219 -19.47 19.06 -1.15
C THR A 219 -19.06 18.08 -0.05
N LYS A 220 -18.65 16.87 -0.43
CA LYS A 220 -17.75 16.06 0.40
C LYS A 220 -16.36 16.14 -0.21
N ILE A 221 -15.47 16.83 0.47
CA ILE A 221 -14.03 16.71 0.24
C ILE A 221 -13.65 15.35 0.81
N VAL A 222 -13.61 14.34 -0.06
CA VAL A 222 -13.15 12.99 0.26
C VAL A 222 -11.65 12.96 -0.07
N TYR A 223 -10.82 12.82 0.96
CA TYR A 223 -9.40 12.49 0.78
C TYR A 223 -9.31 10.99 0.44
N ASP A 224 -9.62 10.63 -0.80
CA ASP A 224 -9.53 9.24 -1.26
C ASP A 224 -8.09 8.90 -1.68
N CYS A 225 -7.37 8.15 -0.83
CA CYS A 225 -6.10 7.50 -1.15
C CYS A 225 -6.31 6.33 -2.12
N THR A 226 -6.59 6.60 -3.39
CA THR A 226 -6.90 5.55 -4.39
C THR A 226 -5.71 5.22 -5.28
N THR A 227 -5.27 3.97 -5.21
CA THR A 227 -4.89 3.15 -6.37
C THR A 227 -5.25 1.72 -5.99
N ILE A 228 -5.86 0.95 -6.89
CA ILE A 228 -6.08 -0.49 -6.70
C ILE A 228 -5.28 -1.17 -7.79
N GLU A 229 -4.19 -1.83 -7.42
CA GLU A 229 -3.42 -2.69 -8.32
C GLU A 229 -3.15 -4.00 -7.56
N TYR A 230 -3.74 -5.08 -8.03
CA TYR A 230 -3.63 -6.39 -7.41
C TYR A 230 -2.26 -7.00 -7.76
N LYS A 231 -1.41 -7.24 -6.76
CA LYS A 231 -0.19 -8.04 -6.93
C LYS A 231 -0.30 -9.33 -6.13
N ASN A 232 -0.12 -10.45 -6.81
CA ASN A 232 0.08 -11.74 -6.15
C ASN A 232 1.44 -11.73 -5.46
N ILE A 233 1.45 -11.69 -4.13
CA ILE A 233 2.66 -11.96 -3.33
C ILE A 233 2.92 -13.46 -3.44
N ARG A 234 3.95 -13.85 -4.19
CA ARG A 234 4.41 -15.23 -4.31
C ARG A 234 5.31 -15.53 -3.11
N LEU A 235 4.83 -16.34 -2.18
CA LEU A 235 5.65 -16.93 -1.12
C LEU A 235 6.32 -18.19 -1.68
N GLU A 236 7.65 -18.22 -1.76
CA GLU A 236 8.38 -19.46 -2.00
C GLU A 236 8.64 -20.15 -0.67
N SER A 237 7.85 -21.18 -0.34
CA SER A 237 8.19 -22.07 0.77
C SER A 237 9.32 -23.01 0.33
N LYS A 238 10.54 -22.81 0.84
CA LYS A 238 11.56 -23.88 0.85
C LYS A 238 11.15 -24.93 1.87
N ASN A 239 10.37 -25.91 1.44
CA ASN A 239 10.25 -27.17 2.16
C ASN A 239 11.51 -27.97 1.87
N ASN A 240 12.51 -27.86 2.75
CA ASN A 240 13.58 -28.85 2.82
C ASN A 240 13.05 -30.01 3.67
N ILE A 241 12.38 -30.96 3.01
CA ILE A 241 12.15 -32.29 3.56
C ILE A 241 13.16 -33.17 2.85
N ASP A 242 14.28 -33.39 3.51
CA ASP A 242 15.14 -34.56 3.35
C ASP A 242 15.93 -34.67 4.65
N ASP A 243 15.46 -35.54 5.55
CA ASP A 243 16.30 -36.54 6.23
C ASP A 243 15.40 -37.44 7.10
N VAL A 244 15.29 -38.69 6.64
CA VAL A 244 14.86 -39.87 7.38
C VAL A 244 16.10 -40.52 7.99
#